data_AF-A0A7W5IFZ0-F1
#
_entry.id   AF-A0A7W5IFZ0-F1
#
_cell.length_a   1.000
_cell.length_b   1.000
_cell.length_c   1.000
_cell.angle_alpha   90.00
_cell.angle_beta   90.00
_cell.angle_gamma   90.00
#
_symmetry.space_group_name_H-M   'P 1'
#
loop_
_entity.id
_entity.type
_entity.pdbx_description
1 polymer ?
#
loop_
_entity_poly.entity_id
_entity_poly.type
_entity_poly.pdbx_seq_one_letter_code
_entity_poly.pdbx_strand_id
1 'polypeptide(L)'
;MHLKQSLVRRVLPALIAEACALYASNALAAQAAQPAATATLAQSAATGDASSSTDTQGASAARPIRADVLRREQALAVPVSDVVRLGRYAHLDGAAMPFPVDVLVQDMLALAGVAPLADRDITTLSGGEFARVQFARALAQLWTLDAHQMPPRYLLMDEPTAALDLVQQHRLFATARRLTRAWNIGALAIAHDCNLAARHADRLVLIANGRSIADGAPREVMRTDLLERCYGAPMQIASHDQDAVASIFPA
;
A
#
# COMPACT_ATOMS: atom_id res chain seq x y z
N MET A 1 9.42 -12.20 9.92
CA MET A 1 8.36 -11.40 10.58
C MET A 1 8.79 -9.99 11.00
N HIS A 2 9.97 -9.77 11.59
CA HIS A 2 10.36 -8.46 12.13
C HIS A 2 10.81 -7.39 11.12
N LEU A 3 11.22 -7.78 9.90
CA LEU A 3 11.79 -6.82 8.96
C LEU A 3 10.76 -5.91 8.30
N LYS A 4 9.60 -6.47 7.87
CA LYS A 4 8.47 -5.68 7.35
C LYS A 4 8.05 -4.64 8.41
N GLN A 5 7.92 -5.04 9.66
CA GLN A 5 7.52 -4.15 10.76
C GLN A 5 8.56 -3.07 11.07
N SER A 6 9.86 -3.39 11.09
CA SER A 6 10.90 -2.40 11.36
C SER A 6 11.10 -1.43 10.19
N LEU A 7 11.00 -1.92 8.94
CA LEU A 7 11.07 -1.08 7.75
C LEU A 7 9.85 -0.19 7.60
N VAL A 8 8.64 -0.71 7.81
CA VAL A 8 7.40 0.08 7.87
C VAL A 8 7.56 1.18 8.92
N ARG A 9 8.03 0.87 10.14
CA ARG A 9 8.26 1.89 11.18
C ARG A 9 9.32 2.92 10.81
N ARG A 10 10.35 2.54 10.07
CA ARG A 10 11.47 3.43 9.69
C ARG A 10 11.15 4.29 8.46
N VAL A 11 10.43 3.74 7.48
CA VAL A 11 10.18 4.36 6.19
C VAL A 11 8.90 5.20 6.23
N LEU A 12 7.82 4.74 6.88
CA LEU A 12 6.54 5.49 6.89
C LEU A 12 6.67 6.95 7.35
N PRO A 13 7.37 7.29 8.44
CA PRO A 13 7.42 8.68 8.90
C PRO A 13 8.05 9.65 7.89
N ALA A 14 8.83 9.14 6.94
CA ALA A 14 9.44 9.92 5.87
C ALA A 14 8.55 10.04 4.60
N LEU A 15 7.46 9.27 4.52
CA LEU A 15 6.57 9.22 3.35
C LEU A 15 5.39 10.17 3.53
N ILE A 16 5.60 11.45 3.26
CA ILE A 16 4.51 12.42 3.11
C ILE A 16 4.46 12.82 1.64
N ALA A 17 3.31 12.60 0.99
CA ALA A 17 3.11 12.80 -0.45
C ALA A 17 3.99 11.96 -1.38
N GLU A 18 4.68 10.94 -0.86
CA GLU A 18 5.58 10.06 -1.62
C GLU A 18 5.00 8.65 -1.79
N ALA A 19 5.20 8.07 -2.98
CA ALA A 19 4.96 6.65 -3.23
C ALA A 19 6.28 5.86 -3.10
N CYS A 20 6.36 5.01 -2.09
CA CYS A 20 7.46 4.08 -1.89
C CYS A 20 7.06 2.68 -2.38
N ALA A 21 7.97 2.02 -3.09
CA ALA A 21 7.84 0.59 -3.33
C ALA A 21 8.99 -0.20 -2.67
N LEU A 22 8.61 -1.30 -2.03
CA LEU A 22 9.49 -2.24 -1.36
C LEU A 22 9.60 -3.48 -2.24
N TYR A 23 10.83 -3.86 -2.54
CA TYR A 23 11.12 -5.00 -3.41
C TYR A 23 11.94 -6.05 -2.65
N ALA A 24 11.53 -7.31 -2.75
CA ALA A 24 12.28 -8.46 -2.25
C ALA A 24 12.18 -9.60 -3.27
N SER A 25 13.32 -9.98 -3.85
CA SER A 25 13.44 -10.95 -4.95
C SER A 25 13.15 -12.41 -4.57
N ASN A 26 13.38 -12.82 -3.32
CA ASN A 26 13.35 -14.24 -2.98
C ASN A 26 12.05 -14.64 -2.30
N ALA A 27 11.42 -15.71 -2.81
CA ALA A 27 10.30 -16.39 -2.15
C ALA A 27 10.60 -16.74 -0.68
N LEU A 28 11.86 -17.01 -0.31
CA LEU A 28 12.30 -17.20 1.09
C LEU A 28 12.36 -15.90 1.92
N ALA A 29 12.66 -14.76 1.30
CA ALA A 29 12.62 -13.44 1.94
C ALA A 29 11.17 -12.88 2.00
N ALA A 30 10.32 -13.23 1.03
CA ALA A 30 8.89 -12.94 0.98
C ALA A 30 8.05 -13.89 1.87
N GLN A 31 8.46 -15.15 2.04
CA GLN A 31 7.85 -16.12 2.98
C GLN A 31 8.16 -15.77 4.44
N ALA A 32 9.31 -15.17 4.75
CA ALA A 32 9.54 -14.50 6.02
C ALA A 32 8.61 -13.27 6.24
N ALA A 33 7.79 -12.95 5.24
CA ALA A 33 7.02 -11.74 5.06
C ALA A 33 5.51 -11.98 4.78
N GLN A 34 4.92 -13.17 4.98
CA GLN A 34 3.45 -13.39 5.01
C GLN A 34 3.09 -14.48 6.04
N PRO A 35 1.85 -14.59 6.58
CA PRO A 35 0.89 -13.59 7.03
C PRO A 35 0.59 -13.80 8.53
N ALA A 36 1.27 -13.07 9.42
CA ALA A 36 0.85 -12.93 10.83
C ALA A 36 1.07 -11.50 11.37
N ALA A 37 1.58 -10.59 10.54
CA ALA A 37 1.95 -9.25 10.97
C ALA A 37 0.82 -8.22 10.80
N THR A 38 -0.03 -8.32 9.78
CA THR A 38 -1.07 -7.30 9.52
C THR A 38 -2.25 -7.40 10.49
N ALA A 39 -2.63 -8.62 10.93
CA ALA A 39 -3.63 -8.81 11.99
C ALA A 39 -3.08 -8.45 13.40
N THR A 40 -1.81 -8.77 13.68
CA THR A 40 -1.20 -8.51 15.01
C THR A 40 -0.82 -7.03 15.21
N LEU A 41 -0.63 -6.26 14.13
CA LEU A 41 -0.38 -4.81 14.21
C LEU A 41 -1.64 -4.00 14.52
N ALA A 42 -2.84 -4.56 14.34
CA ALA A 42 -4.08 -3.95 14.82
C ALA A 42 -4.22 -4.07 16.35
N GLN A 43 -3.70 -5.13 16.96
CA GLN A 43 -3.84 -5.42 18.39
C GLN A 43 -2.65 -4.99 19.26
N SER A 44 -1.38 -5.10 18.81
CA SER A 44 -0.23 -4.78 19.68
C SER A 44 0.01 -3.28 19.91
N ALA A 45 -0.80 -2.42 19.28
CA ALA A 45 -0.84 -0.99 19.58
C ALA A 45 -2.16 -0.57 20.27
N ALA A 46 -3.01 -1.54 20.63
CA ALA A 46 -4.12 -1.34 21.57
C ALA A 46 -3.68 -1.63 23.03
N THR A 47 -2.67 -2.48 23.21
CA THR A 47 -2.02 -2.72 24.51
C THR A 47 -0.63 -2.09 24.51
N GLY A 48 -0.58 -0.78 24.81
CA GLY A 48 0.65 -0.22 25.35
C GLY A 48 0.86 -0.82 26.73
N ASP A 49 1.90 -1.65 26.87
CA ASP A 49 2.31 -2.18 28.17
C ASP A 49 2.54 -1.02 29.13
N ALA A 50 1.67 -0.94 30.13
CA ALA A 50 1.88 -0.14 31.32
C ALA A 50 2.96 -0.82 32.16
N SER A 51 4.19 -0.31 32.10
CA SER A 51 5.10 -0.39 33.25
C SER A 51 6.19 0.69 33.21
N SER A 52 5.97 1.68 34.07
CA SER A 52 6.95 2.51 34.79
C SER A 52 8.01 3.26 33.98
N SER A 53 7.79 4.56 33.74
CA SER A 53 8.43 5.62 34.54
C SER A 53 7.99 7.02 34.05
N THR A 54 7.97 7.92 35.03
CA THR A 54 7.34 9.22 35.16
C THR A 54 7.69 10.29 34.11
N ASP A 55 6.68 11.13 33.85
CA ASP A 55 6.76 12.55 33.48
C ASP A 55 7.36 12.97 32.13
N THR A 56 6.49 13.17 31.13
CA THR A 56 6.28 14.52 30.56
C THR A 56 4.91 14.61 29.85
N GLN A 57 4.08 15.56 30.27
CA GLN A 57 2.83 15.97 29.62
C GLN A 57 3.14 16.73 28.32
N GLY A 58 2.30 16.54 27.28
CA GLY A 58 2.05 17.58 26.27
C GLY A 58 2.29 17.21 24.79
N ALA A 59 1.44 16.33 24.24
CA ALA A 59 0.89 16.40 22.88
C ALA A 59 0.14 15.09 22.60
N SER A 60 -1.19 15.12 22.49
CA SER A 60 -1.95 14.00 21.94
C SER A 60 -1.60 13.87 20.46
N ALA A 61 -0.52 13.14 20.15
CA ALA A 61 -0.11 12.88 18.78
C ALA A 61 -1.18 11.99 18.13
N ALA A 62 -2.02 12.58 17.28
CA ALA A 62 -3.09 11.89 16.59
C ALA A 62 -2.54 10.64 15.87
N ARG A 63 -3.16 9.49 16.13
CA ARG A 63 -2.69 8.18 15.65
C ARG A 63 -2.79 8.12 14.12
N PRO A 64 -1.75 7.68 13.39
CA PRO A 64 -1.78 7.64 11.93
C PRO A 64 -2.83 6.66 11.43
N ILE A 65 -3.58 7.05 10.40
CA ILE A 65 -4.57 6.19 9.75
C ILE A 65 -3.87 5.35 8.69
N ARG A 66 -4.10 4.04 8.75
CA ARG A 66 -3.52 3.04 7.84
C ARG A 66 -4.64 2.24 7.21
N ALA A 67 -4.62 2.13 5.89
CA ALA A 67 -5.56 1.31 5.15
C ALA A 67 -4.82 0.23 4.35
N ASP A 68 -5.24 -1.01 4.56
CA ASP A 68 -4.65 -2.20 3.94
C ASP A 68 -5.57 -2.74 2.82
N VAL A 69 -4.95 -3.08 1.69
CA VAL A 69 -5.61 -3.84 0.62
C VAL A 69 -5.56 -5.33 1.00
N LEU A 70 -6.63 -5.83 1.62
CA LEU A 70 -6.63 -7.22 2.12
C LEU A 70 -6.69 -8.25 1.00
N ARG A 71 -6.08 -9.41 1.26
CA ARG A 71 -6.24 -10.64 0.49
C ARG A 71 -7.63 -11.24 0.72
N ARG A 72 -8.09 -12.08 -0.21
CA ARG A 72 -9.40 -12.74 -0.14
C ARG A 72 -9.44 -13.73 1.02
N GLU A 73 -10.15 -13.39 2.08
CA GLU A 73 -10.62 -14.31 3.12
C GLU A 73 -12.11 -14.61 2.90
N GLN A 74 -12.68 -15.58 3.62
CA GLN A 74 -14.08 -16.00 3.44
C GLN A 74 -15.02 -14.80 3.64
N ALA A 75 -15.47 -14.20 2.53
CA ALA A 75 -16.35 -13.05 2.54
C ALA A 75 -17.80 -13.51 2.66
N LEU A 76 -18.58 -12.82 3.51
CA LEU A 76 -20.03 -12.90 3.49
C LEU A 76 -20.55 -12.34 2.15
N ALA A 77 -21.69 -12.84 1.70
CA ALA A 77 -22.41 -12.33 0.53
C ALA A 77 -22.91 -10.91 0.80
N VAL A 78 -22.18 -9.91 0.30
CA VAL A 78 -22.49 -8.49 0.44
C VAL A 78 -22.20 -7.74 -0.86
N PRO A 79 -22.96 -6.69 -1.18
CA PRO A 79 -22.69 -5.90 -2.38
C PRO A 79 -21.36 -5.14 -2.24
N VAL A 80 -20.69 -4.95 -3.36
CA VAL A 80 -19.39 -4.26 -3.44
C VAL A 80 -19.44 -2.85 -2.85
N SER A 81 -20.53 -2.11 -3.09
CA SER A 81 -20.74 -0.77 -2.53
C SER A 81 -20.69 -0.76 -1.00
N ASP A 82 -21.29 -1.77 -0.35
CA ASP A 82 -21.25 -1.90 1.11
C ASP A 82 -19.86 -2.26 1.61
N VAL A 83 -19.12 -3.09 0.88
CA VAL A 83 -17.72 -3.39 1.22
C VAL A 83 -16.88 -2.12 1.23
N VAL A 84 -17.06 -1.24 0.24
CA VAL A 84 -16.35 0.05 0.19
C VAL A 84 -16.85 0.99 1.29
N ARG A 85 -18.16 1.00 1.58
CA ARG A 85 -18.76 1.75 2.69
C ARG A 85 -18.14 1.37 4.04
N LEU A 86 -17.82 0.09 4.25
CA LEU A 86 -17.12 -0.38 5.46
C LEU A 86 -15.80 0.37 5.71
N GLY A 87 -15.11 0.82 4.67
CA GLY A 87 -13.89 1.62 4.81
C GLY A 87 -14.10 2.94 5.55
N ARG A 88 -15.33 3.48 5.55
CA ARG A 88 -15.66 4.72 6.25
C ARG A 88 -15.91 4.56 7.74
N TYR A 89 -16.13 3.33 8.24
CA TYR A 89 -16.38 3.10 9.66
C TYR A 89 -15.19 3.46 10.55
N ALA A 90 -13.97 3.45 10.01
CA ALA A 90 -12.76 3.85 10.74
C ALA A 90 -12.75 5.34 11.16
N HIS A 91 -13.64 6.17 10.60
CA HIS A 91 -13.78 7.59 10.95
C HIS A 91 -14.95 7.88 11.90
N LEU A 92 -15.69 6.84 12.31
CA LEU A 92 -16.86 6.99 13.16
C LEU A 92 -16.44 6.98 14.64
N ASP A 93 -15.87 8.08 15.11
CA ASP A 93 -15.73 8.34 16.56
C ASP A 93 -17.10 8.75 17.14
N GLY A 94 -18.11 7.88 16.98
CA GLY A 94 -19.48 8.10 17.49
C GLY A 94 -20.30 9.19 16.78
N ALA A 95 -19.72 9.92 15.81
CA ALA A 95 -20.43 10.91 15.01
C ALA A 95 -21.14 10.28 13.80
N ALA A 96 -22.29 10.84 13.41
CA ALA A 96 -22.95 10.50 12.16
C ALA A 96 -22.05 10.83 10.96
N MET A 97 -22.05 10.00 9.91
CA MET A 97 -21.30 10.24 8.67
C MET A 97 -21.58 11.65 8.12
N PRO A 98 -20.62 12.58 8.14
CA PRO A 98 -20.91 13.98 7.86
C PRO A 98 -20.72 14.30 6.37
N PHE A 99 -21.38 13.57 5.45
CA PHE A 99 -21.48 13.87 3.99
C PHE A 99 -22.24 12.72 3.29
N PRO A 100 -22.73 12.88 2.04
CA PRO A 100 -23.37 11.78 1.31
C PRO A 100 -22.36 10.66 1.01
N VAL A 101 -22.31 9.66 1.89
CA VAL A 101 -21.39 8.52 1.82
C VAL A 101 -21.52 7.78 0.49
N ASP A 102 -22.72 7.75 -0.08
CA ASP A 102 -22.98 7.07 -1.35
C ASP A 102 -22.19 7.71 -2.50
N VAL A 103 -22.12 9.04 -2.53
CA VAL A 103 -21.34 9.78 -3.54
C VAL A 103 -19.86 9.44 -3.40
N LEU A 104 -19.34 9.46 -2.16
CA LEU A 104 -17.96 9.07 -1.91
C LEU A 104 -17.68 7.62 -2.32
N VAL A 105 -18.57 6.69 -1.99
CA VAL A 105 -18.41 5.27 -2.34
C VAL A 105 -18.31 5.13 -3.86
N GLN A 106 -19.17 5.82 -4.61
CA GLN A 106 -19.12 5.82 -6.07
C GLN A 106 -17.80 6.42 -6.60
N ASP A 107 -17.33 7.53 -6.03
CA ASP A 107 -16.04 8.12 -6.39
C ASP A 107 -14.87 7.15 -6.14
N MET A 108 -14.87 6.43 -5.01
CA MET A 108 -13.82 5.46 -4.70
C MET A 108 -13.87 4.24 -5.63
N LEU A 109 -15.07 3.78 -5.97
CA LEU A 109 -15.26 2.71 -6.95
C LEU A 109 -14.80 3.14 -8.35
N ALA A 110 -15.05 4.39 -8.73
CA ALA A 110 -14.60 4.96 -9.99
C ALA A 110 -13.07 5.09 -10.05
N LEU A 111 -12.44 5.60 -8.98
CA LEU A 111 -10.97 5.67 -8.86
C LEU A 111 -10.32 4.30 -8.96
N ALA A 112 -10.96 3.26 -8.43
CA ALA A 112 -10.49 1.89 -8.52
C ALA A 112 -10.90 1.15 -9.81
N GLY A 113 -11.67 1.78 -10.71
CA GLY A 113 -12.10 1.19 -11.97
C GLY A 113 -13.08 0.00 -11.80
N VAL A 114 -13.91 0.04 -10.77
CA VAL A 114 -14.89 -1.02 -10.43
C VAL A 114 -16.31 -0.50 -10.18
N ALA A 115 -16.61 0.75 -10.58
CA ALA A 115 -17.95 1.34 -10.46
C ALA A 115 -19.09 0.46 -11.01
N PRO A 116 -18.98 -0.20 -12.18
CA PRO A 116 -20.04 -1.08 -12.68
C PRO A 116 -20.31 -2.33 -11.82
N LEU A 117 -19.44 -2.63 -10.86
CA LEU A 117 -19.57 -3.79 -9.97
C LEU A 117 -20.29 -3.44 -8.66
N ALA A 118 -20.71 -2.19 -8.46
CA ALA A 118 -21.22 -1.68 -7.17
C ALA A 118 -22.31 -2.58 -6.52
N ASP A 119 -23.24 -3.10 -7.33
CA ASP A 119 -24.37 -3.89 -6.85
C ASP A 119 -24.10 -5.41 -6.91
N ARG A 120 -22.94 -5.82 -7.44
CA ARG A 120 -22.57 -7.24 -7.49
C ARG A 120 -22.16 -7.73 -6.11
N ASP A 121 -22.46 -8.98 -5.84
CA ASP A 121 -21.96 -9.68 -4.67
C ASP A 121 -20.44 -9.89 -4.79
N ILE A 122 -19.70 -9.47 -3.76
CA ILE A 122 -18.24 -9.59 -3.68
C ILE A 122 -17.74 -11.04 -3.85
N THR A 123 -18.54 -12.03 -3.48
CA THR A 123 -18.19 -13.46 -3.61
C THR A 123 -18.14 -13.91 -5.07
N THR A 124 -18.81 -13.20 -5.98
CA THR A 124 -18.85 -13.52 -7.42
C THR A 124 -17.72 -12.89 -8.23
N LEU A 125 -16.85 -12.11 -7.59
CA LEU A 125 -15.77 -11.40 -8.26
C LEU A 125 -14.59 -12.30 -8.57
N SER A 126 -13.93 -12.01 -9.70
CA SER A 126 -12.59 -12.49 -10.00
C SER A 126 -11.57 -11.96 -8.97
N GLY A 127 -10.40 -12.60 -8.89
CA GLY A 127 -9.34 -12.15 -7.98
C GLY A 127 -8.90 -10.70 -8.24
N GLY A 128 -8.82 -10.29 -9.51
CA GLY A 128 -8.44 -8.93 -9.89
C GLY A 128 -9.52 -7.89 -9.57
N GLU A 129 -10.79 -8.21 -9.79
CA GLU A 129 -11.90 -7.34 -9.38
C GLU A 129 -11.95 -7.18 -7.87
N PHE A 130 -11.80 -8.29 -7.12
CA PHE A 130 -11.75 -8.27 -5.66
C PHE A 130 -10.61 -7.37 -5.16
N ALA A 131 -9.40 -7.50 -5.72
CA ALA A 131 -8.27 -6.66 -5.33
C ALA A 131 -8.56 -5.16 -5.55
N ARG A 132 -9.23 -4.79 -6.65
CA ARG A 132 -9.61 -3.39 -6.92
C ARG A 132 -10.74 -2.89 -6.01
N VAL A 133 -11.69 -3.75 -5.63
CA VAL A 133 -12.71 -3.39 -4.61
C VAL A 133 -12.06 -3.13 -3.26
N GLN A 134 -11.08 -3.94 -2.87
CA GLN A 134 -10.32 -3.75 -1.63
C GLN A 134 -9.47 -2.47 -1.68
N PHE A 135 -8.92 -2.14 -2.85
CA PHE A 135 -8.28 -0.85 -3.08
C PHE A 135 -9.28 0.30 -2.91
N ALA A 136 -10.47 0.25 -3.52
CA ALA A 136 -11.53 1.25 -3.33
C ALA A 136 -11.91 1.44 -1.86
N ARG A 137 -12.06 0.34 -1.11
CA ARG A 137 -12.33 0.38 0.33
C ARG A 137 -11.21 1.07 1.11
N ALA A 138 -9.96 0.76 0.80
CA ALA A 138 -8.81 1.41 1.43
C ALA A 138 -8.78 2.91 1.11
N LEU A 139 -9.09 3.31 -0.13
CA LEU A 139 -9.22 4.72 -0.50
C LEU A 139 -10.35 5.42 0.27
N ALA A 140 -11.52 4.76 0.42
CA ALA A 140 -12.60 5.27 1.23
C ALA A 140 -12.15 5.50 2.67
N GLN A 141 -11.39 4.58 3.25
CA GLN A 141 -10.81 4.72 4.58
C GLN A 141 -9.78 5.84 4.67
N LEU A 142 -9.06 6.17 3.62
CA LEU A 142 -8.09 7.26 3.67
C LEU A 142 -8.71 8.61 3.39
N TRP A 143 -9.80 8.70 2.62
CA TRP A 143 -10.37 9.97 2.18
C TRP A 143 -10.77 10.90 3.34
N THR A 144 -10.62 12.22 3.15
CA THR A 144 -11.06 13.25 4.09
C THR A 144 -11.39 14.54 3.35
N LEU A 145 -12.22 15.39 3.95
CA LEU A 145 -12.52 16.75 3.48
C LEU A 145 -11.37 17.73 3.81
N ASP A 146 -10.72 17.56 4.96
CA ASP A 146 -9.60 18.40 5.39
C ASP A 146 -8.34 17.56 5.59
N ALA A 147 -7.40 17.69 4.64
CA ALA A 147 -6.12 16.98 4.68
C ALA A 147 -5.15 17.58 5.71
N HIS A 148 -5.35 18.84 6.14
CA HIS A 148 -4.46 19.56 7.05
C HIS A 148 -4.80 19.35 8.52
N GLN A 149 -6.03 18.94 8.84
CA GLN A 149 -6.47 18.67 10.21
C GLN A 149 -6.37 17.20 10.64
N MET A 150 -5.91 16.31 9.76
CA MET A 150 -5.83 14.88 10.05
C MET A 150 -4.40 14.42 10.37
N PRO A 151 -4.24 13.37 11.18
CA PRO A 151 -2.95 12.72 11.35
C PRO A 151 -2.41 12.19 10.01
N PRO A 152 -1.09 11.92 9.92
CA PRO A 152 -0.50 11.31 8.73
C PRO A 152 -1.24 10.04 8.29
N ARG A 153 -1.49 9.93 6.99
CA ARG A 153 -2.28 8.85 6.38
C ARG A 153 -1.41 8.03 5.45
N TYR A 154 -1.56 6.71 5.52
CA TYR A 154 -0.73 5.78 4.75
C TYR A 154 -1.56 4.70 4.07
N LEU A 155 -1.35 4.55 2.77
CA LEU A 155 -1.87 3.45 1.97
C LEU A 155 -0.85 2.31 1.97
N LEU A 156 -1.23 1.15 2.49
CA LEU A 156 -0.37 -0.03 2.56
C LEU A 156 -0.91 -1.09 1.59
N MET A 157 -0.05 -1.53 0.67
CA MET A 157 -0.42 -2.51 -0.35
C MET A 157 0.55 -3.68 -0.31
N ASP A 158 0.11 -4.83 0.22
CA ASP A 158 0.89 -6.06 0.21
C ASP A 158 0.57 -6.87 -1.05
N GLU A 159 1.44 -6.78 -2.06
CA GLU A 159 1.31 -7.50 -3.35
C GLU A 159 -0.04 -7.28 -4.05
N PRO A 160 -0.50 -6.02 -4.23
CA PRO A 160 -1.84 -5.71 -4.74
C PRO A 160 -2.06 -6.17 -6.20
N THR A 161 -0.98 -6.51 -6.90
CA THR A 161 -0.97 -6.82 -8.33
C THR A 161 -0.96 -8.29 -8.66
N ALA A 162 -0.87 -9.19 -7.66
CA ALA A 162 -0.71 -10.62 -7.90
C ALA A 162 -1.83 -11.26 -8.76
N ALA A 163 -3.05 -10.69 -8.73
CA ALA A 163 -4.20 -11.17 -9.48
C ALA A 163 -4.65 -10.22 -10.61
N LEU A 164 -3.83 -9.22 -10.96
CA LEU A 164 -4.14 -8.22 -11.97
C LEU A 164 -3.36 -8.46 -13.27
N ASP A 165 -4.03 -8.23 -14.40
CA ASP A 165 -3.35 -8.14 -15.71
C ASP A 165 -2.43 -6.92 -15.77
N LEU A 166 -1.47 -6.93 -16.70
CA LEU A 166 -0.44 -5.89 -16.83
C LEU A 166 -1.03 -4.47 -16.88
N VAL A 167 -2.08 -4.25 -17.67
CA VAL A 167 -2.70 -2.92 -17.81
C VAL A 167 -3.28 -2.45 -16.47
N GLN A 168 -3.96 -3.35 -15.76
CA GLN A 168 -4.54 -3.04 -14.45
C GLN A 168 -3.47 -2.84 -13.38
N GLN A 169 -2.35 -3.56 -13.43
CA GLN A 169 -1.22 -3.31 -12.54
C GLN A 169 -0.70 -1.87 -12.68
N HIS A 170 -0.47 -1.42 -13.91
CA HIS A 170 -0.02 -0.05 -14.18
C HIS A 170 -1.06 1.00 -13.74
N ARG A 171 -2.35 0.75 -14.00
CA ARG A 171 -3.42 1.68 -13.60
C ARG A 171 -3.53 1.83 -12.09
N LEU A 172 -3.42 0.73 -11.34
CA LEU A 172 -3.47 0.75 -9.88
C LEU A 172 -2.32 1.57 -9.30
N PHE A 173 -1.09 1.29 -9.72
CA PHE A 173 0.10 2.01 -9.24
C PHE A 173 0.10 3.49 -9.66
N ALA A 174 -0.29 3.80 -10.90
CA ALA A 174 -0.42 5.18 -11.36
C ALA A 174 -1.47 5.95 -10.54
N THR A 175 -2.60 5.31 -10.22
CA THR A 175 -3.64 5.89 -9.38
C THR A 175 -3.12 6.13 -7.97
N ALA A 176 -2.49 5.13 -7.34
CA ALA A 176 -1.91 5.28 -6.01
C ALA A 176 -0.91 6.46 -5.96
N ARG A 177 0.03 6.54 -6.92
CA ARG A 177 1.00 7.64 -7.04
C ARG A 177 0.36 9.01 -7.25
N ARG A 178 -0.74 9.08 -8.01
CA ARG A 178 -1.48 10.34 -8.19
C ARG A 178 -2.15 10.77 -6.88
N LEU A 179 -2.70 9.81 -6.14
CA LEU A 179 -3.41 10.06 -4.89
C LEU A 179 -2.48 10.42 -3.74
N THR A 180 -1.24 9.93 -3.69
CA THR A 180 -0.26 10.37 -2.68
C THR A 180 -0.09 11.89 -2.70
N ARG A 181 0.04 12.46 -3.90
CA ARG A 181 0.17 13.92 -4.10
C ARG A 181 -1.14 14.66 -3.88
N ALA A 182 -2.22 14.17 -4.48
CA ALA A 182 -3.51 14.85 -4.42
C ALA A 182 -4.11 14.89 -3.01
N TRP A 183 -3.87 13.85 -2.20
CA TRP A 183 -4.41 13.73 -0.84
C TRP A 183 -3.35 13.96 0.23
N ASN A 184 -2.11 14.28 -0.14
CA ASN A 184 -1.00 14.42 0.81
C ASN A 184 -0.87 13.20 1.74
N ILE A 185 -0.85 12.00 1.16
CA ILE A 185 -0.73 10.72 1.87
C ILE A 185 0.56 10.00 1.46
N GLY A 186 1.09 9.15 2.32
CA GLY A 186 2.15 8.21 1.95
C GLY A 186 1.57 6.94 1.35
N ALA A 187 2.25 6.34 0.37
CA ALA A 187 1.92 4.98 -0.08
C ALA A 187 3.13 4.07 0.05
N LEU A 188 2.92 2.86 0.55
CA LEU A 188 3.92 1.80 0.58
C LEU A 188 3.36 0.57 -0.12
N ALA A 189 3.96 0.23 -1.25
CA ALA A 189 3.61 -0.96 -2.02
C ALA A 189 4.70 -2.02 -1.89
N ILE A 190 4.33 -3.27 -1.68
CA ILE A 190 5.23 -4.41 -1.85
C ILE A 190 4.99 -4.95 -3.26
N ALA A 191 6.02 -4.90 -4.09
CA ALA A 191 5.96 -5.29 -5.49
C ALA A 191 6.96 -6.42 -5.79
N HIS A 192 6.52 -7.37 -6.62
CA HIS A 192 7.36 -8.48 -7.12
C HIS A 192 8.00 -8.19 -8.48
N ASP A 193 7.52 -7.16 -9.16
CA ASP A 193 8.06 -6.68 -10.42
C ASP A 193 8.85 -5.38 -10.18
N CYS A 194 10.16 -5.42 -10.45
CA CYS A 194 11.06 -4.29 -10.28
C CYS A 194 10.82 -3.19 -11.33
N ASN A 195 10.38 -3.53 -12.54
CA ASN A 195 10.07 -2.56 -13.60
C ASN A 195 8.81 -1.77 -13.23
N LEU A 196 7.79 -2.45 -12.72
CA LEU A 196 6.57 -1.80 -12.22
C LEU A 196 6.87 -0.87 -11.04
N ALA A 197 7.67 -1.34 -10.09
CA ALA A 197 8.11 -0.55 -8.95
C ALA A 197 8.91 0.69 -9.40
N ALA A 198 9.89 0.50 -10.28
CA ALA A 198 10.74 1.59 -10.78
C ALA A 198 9.95 2.66 -11.54
N ARG A 199 8.91 2.26 -12.27
CA ARG A 199 8.10 3.19 -13.07
C ARG A 199 7.23 4.11 -12.22
N HIS A 200 6.69 3.60 -11.11
CA HIS A 200 5.65 4.30 -10.35
C HIS A 200 6.08 4.79 -8.97
N ALA A 201 7.14 4.24 -8.40
CA ALA A 201 7.63 4.70 -7.11
C ALA A 201 8.50 5.96 -7.25
N ASP A 202 8.36 6.87 -6.29
CA ASP A 202 9.28 7.99 -6.12
C ASP A 202 10.54 7.53 -5.36
N ARG A 203 10.40 6.50 -4.52
CA ARG A 203 11.47 5.89 -3.71
C ARG A 203 11.39 4.36 -3.74
N LEU A 204 12.53 3.69 -3.84
CA LEU A 204 12.66 2.24 -3.87
C LEU A 204 13.54 1.74 -2.74
N VAL A 205 13.09 0.66 -2.11
CA VAL A 205 13.87 -0.07 -1.11
C VAL A 205 14.07 -1.50 -1.58
N LEU A 206 15.32 -1.88 -1.86
CA LEU A 206 15.69 -3.26 -2.18
C LEU A 206 16.01 -4.02 -0.90
N ILE A 207 15.45 -5.21 -0.77
CA ILE A 207 15.68 -6.12 0.35
C ILE A 207 16.28 -7.42 -0.19
N ALA A 208 17.39 -7.83 0.40
CA ALA A 208 17.99 -9.14 0.18
C ALA A 208 18.38 -9.75 1.53
N ASN A 209 18.16 -11.06 1.70
CA ASN A 209 18.50 -11.81 2.91
C ASN A 209 17.97 -11.16 4.21
N GLY A 210 16.75 -10.61 4.14
CA GLY A 210 16.14 -9.94 5.28
C GLY A 210 16.85 -8.66 5.71
N ARG A 211 17.54 -7.93 4.81
CA ARG A 211 18.13 -6.61 5.08
C ARG A 211 17.90 -5.68 3.90
N SER A 212 17.70 -4.39 4.17
CA SER A 212 17.74 -3.38 3.11
C SER A 212 19.17 -3.27 2.58
N ILE A 213 19.33 -3.46 1.28
CA ILE A 213 20.61 -3.35 0.58
C ILE A 213 20.75 -2.03 -0.18
N ALA A 214 19.63 -1.38 -0.48
CA ALA A 214 19.56 -0.06 -1.09
C ALA A 214 18.23 0.62 -0.73
N ASP A 215 18.26 1.95 -0.65
CA ASP A 215 17.14 2.82 -0.33
C ASP A 215 17.41 4.18 -0.98
N GLY A 216 16.57 4.59 -1.94
CA GLY A 216 16.78 5.83 -2.70
C GLY A 216 15.83 5.96 -3.90
N ALA A 217 16.11 6.91 -4.79
CA ALA A 217 15.31 7.07 -6.01
C ALA A 217 15.50 5.85 -6.95
N PRO A 218 14.49 5.53 -7.80
CA PRO A 218 14.62 4.44 -8.78
C PRO A 218 15.92 4.44 -9.57
N ARG A 219 16.40 5.61 -9.99
CA ARG A 219 17.64 5.78 -10.77
C ARG A 219 18.92 5.45 -9.99
N GLU A 220 18.90 5.60 -8.67
CA GLU A 220 20.04 5.33 -7.80
C GLU A 220 20.08 3.84 -7.39
N VAL A 221 18.90 3.24 -7.27
CA VAL A 221 18.69 1.89 -6.75
C VAL A 221 18.72 0.84 -7.87
N MET A 222 18.24 1.16 -9.07
CA MET A 222 18.20 0.25 -10.21
C MET A 222 19.57 0.18 -10.88
N ARG A 223 20.49 -0.53 -10.22
CA ARG A 223 21.84 -0.83 -10.70
C ARG A 223 22.04 -2.34 -10.83
N THR A 224 22.78 -2.76 -11.86
CA THR A 224 23.03 -4.18 -12.14
C THR A 224 23.59 -4.91 -10.92
N ASP A 225 24.61 -4.36 -10.26
CA ASP A 225 25.24 -4.97 -9.09
C ASP A 225 24.28 -5.17 -7.91
N LEU A 226 23.35 -4.23 -7.69
CA LEU A 226 22.33 -4.33 -6.64
C LEU A 226 21.24 -5.33 -6.99
N LEU A 227 20.82 -5.36 -8.26
CA LEU A 227 19.80 -6.28 -8.74
C LEU A 227 20.33 -7.71 -8.75
N GLU A 228 21.55 -7.96 -9.22
CA GLU A 228 22.16 -9.29 -9.17
C GLU A 228 22.28 -9.81 -7.73
N ARG A 229 22.68 -8.95 -6.79
CA ARG A 229 22.72 -9.29 -5.35
C ARG A 229 21.33 -9.55 -4.76
N CYS A 230 20.30 -8.90 -5.29
CA CYS A 230 18.92 -9.12 -4.89
C CYS A 230 18.42 -10.45 -5.49
N TYR A 231 18.38 -10.57 -6.82
CA TYR A 231 17.83 -11.72 -7.55
C TYR A 231 18.66 -13.01 -7.45
N GLY A 232 19.95 -12.91 -7.16
CA GLY A 232 20.86 -14.06 -7.22
C GLY A 232 21.06 -14.59 -8.66
N ALA A 233 20.77 -13.77 -9.67
CA ALA A 233 20.90 -14.09 -11.08
C ALA A 233 21.52 -12.90 -11.83
N PRO A 234 22.26 -13.12 -12.93
CA PRO A 234 22.75 -12.05 -13.80
C PRO A 234 21.61 -11.19 -14.35
N MET A 235 21.77 -9.86 -14.31
CA MET A 235 20.72 -8.91 -14.73
C MET A 235 21.27 -7.90 -15.73
N GLN A 236 20.43 -7.49 -16.68
CA GLN A 236 20.73 -6.42 -17.62
C GLN A 236 19.76 -5.25 -17.43
N ILE A 237 20.27 -4.05 -17.65
CA ILE A 237 19.51 -2.81 -17.60
C ILE A 237 19.64 -2.12 -18.95
N ALA A 238 18.53 -2.00 -19.67
CA ALA A 238 18.46 -1.17 -20.87
C ALA A 238 17.80 0.17 -20.53
N SER A 239 18.48 1.27 -20.84
CA SER A 239 17.82 2.58 -20.91
C SER A 239 17.16 2.73 -22.29
N HIS A 240 15.93 3.21 -22.30
CA HIS A 240 15.25 3.61 -23.54
C HIS A 240 15.11 5.13 -23.53
N ASP A 241 15.47 5.78 -24.62
CA ASP A 241 15.49 7.25 -24.76
C ASP A 241 14.09 7.88 -24.58
N GLN A 242 13.03 7.07 -24.77
CA GLN A 242 11.62 7.46 -24.61
C GLN A 242 11.06 7.19 -23.21
N ASP A 243 11.75 6.42 -22.37
CA ASP A 243 11.29 6.04 -21.04
C ASP A 243 12.12 6.75 -19.96
N ALA A 244 11.44 7.40 -19.01
CA ALA A 244 12.10 8.05 -17.89
C ALA A 244 12.79 7.07 -16.91
N VAL A 245 12.53 5.76 -17.07
CA VAL A 245 12.91 4.67 -16.17
C VAL A 245 13.47 3.50 -16.99
N ALA A 246 14.58 2.93 -16.53
CA ALA A 246 15.25 1.83 -17.21
C ALA A 246 14.44 0.52 -17.15
N SER A 247 14.57 -0.30 -18.19
CA SER A 247 14.00 -1.64 -18.26
C SER A 247 15.01 -2.68 -17.80
N ILE A 248 14.55 -3.60 -16.95
CA ILE A 248 15.35 -4.63 -16.29
C ILE A 248 14.90 -5.98 -16.80
N PHE A 249 15.86 -6.82 -17.20
CA PHE A 249 15.61 -8.18 -17.67
C PHE A 249 16.75 -9.11 -17.27
N PRO A 250 16.48 -10.42 -17.09
CA PRO A 250 17.54 -11.42 -16.89
C PRO A 250 18.50 -11.42 -18.09
N ALA A 251 19.80 -11.59 -17.80
CA ALA A 251 20.83 -11.73 -18.84
C ALA A 251 20.75 -13.08 -19.56
#